data_AF-A0A2S2NK20-F1
#
_entry.id   AF-A0A2S2NK20-F1
#
_cell.length_a   1.000
_cell.length_b   1.000
_cell.length_c   1.000
_cell.angle_alpha   90.00
_cell.angle_beta   90.00
_cell.angle_gamma   90.00
#
_symmetry.space_group_name_H-M   'P 1'
#
loop_
_entity.id
_entity.type
_entity.pdbx_description
1 polymer ?
#
loop_
_entity_poly.entity_id
_entity_poly.type
_entity_poly.pdbx_seq_one_letter_code
_entity_poly.pdbx_strand_id
1 'polypeptide(L)'
;MFFFFQKCVVDQGRRLVESNQWPIVMDYVFMAWKHVRNTPIWDNPAHNAARRQCFKSLSAQCMTALKHMKDTMNQQSCDNYKNQLKLLVDDSEDMEWCLHFLNIHE
;
A
#
# COMPACT_ATOMS: atom_id res chain seq x y z
N MET A 1 -2.84 -0.49 -22.21
CA MET A 1 -3.19 -1.56 -21.25
C MET A 1 -2.81 -1.19 -19.82
N PHE A 2 -1.58 -0.72 -19.55
CA PHE A 2 -1.14 -0.41 -18.18
C PHE A 2 -1.94 0.71 -17.48
N PHE A 3 -2.37 1.76 -18.19
CA PHE A 3 -3.20 2.82 -17.60
C PHE A 3 -4.55 2.31 -17.05
N PHE A 4 -5.13 1.28 -17.67
CA PHE A 4 -6.34 0.63 -17.13
C PHE A 4 -6.04 -0.13 -15.84
N PHE A 5 -4.90 -0.82 -15.79
CA PHE A 5 -4.43 -1.47 -14.57
C PHE A 5 -4.19 -0.46 -13.44
N GLN A 6 -3.46 0.64 -13.71
CA GLN A 6 -3.26 1.72 -12.75
C GLN A 6 -4.59 2.27 -12.23
N LYS A 7 -5.51 2.61 -13.14
CA LYS A 7 -6.84 3.13 -12.77
C LYS A 7 -7.59 2.15 -11.89
N CYS A 8 -7.58 0.87 -12.23
CA CYS A 8 -8.19 -0.20 -11.45
C CYS A 8 -7.62 -0.28 -10.03
N VAL A 9 -6.29 -0.29 -9.89
CA VAL A 9 -5.60 -0.37 -8.60
C VAL A 9 -5.99 0.81 -7.70
N VAL A 10 -6.00 2.02 -8.25
CA VAL A 10 -6.31 3.23 -7.50
C VAL A 10 -7.80 3.31 -7.13
N ASP A 11 -8.70 3.06 -8.08
CA ASP A 11 -10.14 3.19 -7.86
C ASP A 11 -10.67 2.13 -6.88
N GLN A 12 -10.19 0.89 -6.93
CA GLN A 12 -10.58 -0.16 -5.98
C GLN A 12 -10.09 0.16 -4.56
N GLY A 13 -8.81 0.56 -4.41
CA GLY A 13 -8.26 0.94 -3.11
C GLY A 13 -8.98 2.14 -2.50
N ARG A 14 -9.36 3.13 -3.32
CA ARG A 14 -10.16 4.28 -2.86
C ARG A 14 -11.51 3.83 -2.30
N ARG A 15 -12.25 2.97 -3.01
CA ARG A 15 -13.55 2.46 -2.55
C ARG A 15 -13.45 1.69 -1.23
N LEU A 16 -12.38 0.92 -1.04
CA LEU A 16 -12.15 0.21 0.22
C LEU A 16 -11.90 1.18 1.37
N VAL A 17 -11.10 2.22 1.16
CA VAL A 17 -10.91 3.30 2.15
C VAL A 17 -12.23 3.99 2.47
N GLU A 18 -13.05 4.31 1.47
CA GLU A 18 -14.38 4.92 1.66
C GLU A 18 -15.34 4.02 2.46
N SER A 19 -15.14 2.70 2.43
CA SER A 19 -15.94 1.74 3.20
C SER A 19 -15.52 1.60 4.68
N ASN A 20 -14.41 2.22 5.08
CA ASN A 20 -13.80 2.14 6.42
C ASN A 20 -13.43 0.71 6.89
N GLN A 21 -13.28 -0.24 5.97
CA GLN A 21 -12.88 -1.61 6.27
C GLN A 21 -11.35 -1.74 6.31
N TRP A 22 -10.72 -1.17 7.34
CA TRP A 22 -9.26 -0.97 7.39
C TRP A 22 -8.41 -2.24 7.28
N PRO A 23 -8.76 -3.38 7.91
CA PRO A 23 -8.01 -4.62 7.69
C PRO A 23 -8.04 -5.08 6.23
N ILE A 24 -9.19 -4.93 5.57
CA ILE A 24 -9.36 -5.28 4.15
C ILE A 24 -8.59 -4.31 3.25
N VAL A 25 -8.48 -3.03 3.63
CA VAL A 25 -7.58 -2.07 2.96
C VAL A 25 -6.13 -2.55 3.02
N MET A 26 -5.65 -3.05 4.17
CA MET A 26 -4.28 -3.59 4.28
C MET A 26 -4.06 -4.82 3.40
N ASP A 27 -4.99 -5.79 3.45
CA ASP A 27 -4.93 -6.99 2.61
C ASP A 27 -4.88 -6.62 1.12
N TYR A 28 -5.72 -5.67 0.72
CA TYR A 28 -5.72 -5.14 -0.63
C TYR A 28 -4.40 -4.46 -1.00
N VAL A 29 -3.86 -3.61 -0.11
CA VAL A 29 -2.56 -2.96 -0.32
C VAL A 29 -1.49 -4.00 -0.60
N PHE A 30 -1.35 -5.03 0.23
CA PHE A 30 -0.33 -6.05 0.07
C PHE A 30 -0.52 -6.89 -1.20
N MET A 31 -1.76 -7.24 -1.54
CA MET A 31 -2.07 -7.96 -2.76
C MET A 31 -1.75 -7.10 -4.01
N ALA A 32 -2.29 -5.90 -4.08
CA ALA A 32 -2.11 -4.99 -5.21
C ALA A 32 -0.63 -4.61 -5.40
N TRP A 33 0.11 -4.41 -4.30
CA TRP A 33 1.53 -4.09 -4.36
C TRP A 33 2.33 -5.16 -5.09
N LYS A 34 2.08 -6.45 -4.79
CA LYS A 34 2.74 -7.58 -5.49
C LYS A 34 2.47 -7.54 -6.99
N HIS A 35 1.24 -7.22 -7.40
CA HIS A 35 0.91 -7.06 -8.81
C HIS A 35 1.63 -5.88 -9.47
N VAL A 36 1.68 -4.72 -8.80
CA VAL A 36 2.41 -3.55 -9.31
C VAL A 36 3.91 -3.85 -9.42
N ARG A 37 4.50 -4.50 -8.41
CA ARG A 37 5.92 -4.91 -8.40
C ARG A 37 6.26 -5.79 -9.59
N ASN A 38 5.42 -6.78 -9.89
CA ASN A 38 5.61 -7.74 -10.97
C ASN A 38 5.37 -7.17 -12.38
N THR A 39 4.95 -5.91 -12.50
CA THR A 39 4.86 -5.26 -13.80
C THR A 39 6.27 -4.89 -14.31
N PRO A 40 6.53 -5.02 -15.63
CA PRO A 40 7.86 -4.73 -16.18
C PRO A 40 8.19 -3.24 -16.05
N ILE A 41 9.48 -2.91 -16.09
CA ILE A 41 9.91 -1.55 -16.37
C ILE A 41 9.78 -1.33 -17.88
N TRP A 42 9.05 -0.30 -18.29
CA TRP A 42 8.83 -0.01 -19.71
C TRP A 42 9.85 1.01 -20.23
N ASP A 43 10.11 0.99 -21.53
CA ASP A 43 10.87 2.07 -22.18
C ASP A 43 10.11 3.39 -22.17
N ASN A 44 8.77 3.33 -22.15
CA ASN A 44 7.92 4.51 -22.09
C ASN A 44 7.91 5.11 -20.65
N PRO A 45 8.44 6.33 -20.45
CA PRO A 45 8.49 6.96 -19.13
C PRO A 45 7.11 7.17 -18.50
N ALA A 46 6.05 7.34 -19.29
CA ALA A 46 4.69 7.55 -18.80
C ALA A 46 4.11 6.30 -18.11
N HIS A 47 4.43 5.10 -18.60
CA HIS A 47 4.02 3.86 -17.91
C HIS A 47 4.76 3.70 -16.59
N ASN A 48 6.06 4.00 -16.54
CA ASN A 48 6.82 3.98 -15.29
C ASN A 48 6.31 5.03 -14.28
N ALA A 49 5.90 6.20 -14.76
CA ALA A 49 5.26 7.22 -13.91
C ALA A 49 3.94 6.70 -13.32
N ALA A 50 3.10 6.06 -14.14
CA ALA A 50 1.87 5.43 -13.66
C ALA A 50 2.15 4.29 -12.66
N ARG A 51 3.25 3.53 -12.81
CA ARG A 51 3.66 2.48 -11.86
C ARG A 51 4.05 3.07 -10.52
N ARG A 52 4.87 4.12 -10.53
CA ARG A 52 5.20 4.88 -9.31
C ARG A 52 3.96 5.47 -8.64
N GLN A 53 3.01 5.98 -9.43
CA GLN A 53 1.75 6.50 -8.90
C GLN A 53 0.92 5.41 -8.20
N CYS A 54 0.95 4.16 -8.67
CA CYS A 54 0.30 3.05 -7.97
C CYS A 54 0.91 2.85 -6.58
N PHE A 55 2.23 2.76 -6.47
CA PHE A 55 2.90 2.62 -5.17
C PHE A 55 2.57 3.77 -4.23
N LYS A 56 2.66 5.02 -4.71
CA LYS A 56 2.30 6.20 -3.92
C LYS A 56 0.86 6.15 -3.40
N SER A 57 -0.09 5.76 -4.25
CA SER A 57 -1.50 5.61 -3.85
C SER A 57 -1.70 4.48 -2.83
N LEU A 58 -1.05 3.33 -3.01
CA LEU A 58 -1.11 2.21 -2.08
C LEU A 58 -0.48 2.56 -0.72
N SER A 59 0.65 3.26 -0.69
CA SER A 59 1.28 3.75 0.54
C SER A 59 0.38 4.72 1.30
N ALA A 60 -0.29 5.64 0.60
CA ALA A 60 -1.25 6.56 1.21
C ALA A 60 -2.47 5.83 1.81
N GLN A 61 -2.96 4.80 1.12
CA GLN A 61 -4.05 3.94 1.62
C GLN A 61 -3.61 3.14 2.85
N CYS A 62 -2.39 2.59 2.82
CA CYS A 62 -1.78 1.90 3.95
C CYS A 62 -1.70 2.82 5.18
N MET A 63 -1.10 4.00 5.03
CA MET A 63 -0.98 4.97 6.11
C MET A 63 -2.34 5.36 6.70
N THR A 64 -3.35 5.57 5.85
CA THR A 64 -4.72 5.86 6.30
C THR A 64 -5.27 4.71 7.15
N ALA A 65 -5.19 3.48 6.65
CA ALA A 65 -5.67 2.31 7.39
C ALA A 65 -4.95 2.14 8.74
N LEU A 66 -3.61 2.27 8.77
CA LEU A 66 -2.82 2.19 9.99
C LEU A 66 -3.24 3.24 11.03
N LYS A 67 -3.44 4.50 10.62
CA LYS A 67 -3.88 5.57 11.51
C LYS A 67 -5.24 5.28 12.17
N HIS A 68 -6.16 4.68 11.43
CA HIS A 68 -7.48 4.32 11.96
C HIS A 68 -7.47 3.04 12.80
N MET A 69 -6.56 2.11 12.55
CA MET A 69 -6.46 0.86 13.31
C MET A 69 -5.60 0.96 14.56
N LYS A 70 -4.82 2.04 14.74
CA LYS A 70 -3.82 2.15 15.82
C LYS A 70 -4.34 1.75 17.21
N ASP A 71 -5.57 2.13 17.57
CA ASP A 71 -6.15 1.91 18.89
C ASP A 71 -6.90 0.57 19.01
N THR A 72 -7.10 -0.14 17.89
CA THR A 72 -7.90 -1.39 17.83
C THR A 72 -7.07 -2.60 17.44
N MET A 73 -5.85 -2.39 16.99
CA MET A 73 -4.94 -3.42 16.54
C MET A 73 -4.25 -4.09 17.74
N ASN A 74 -4.26 -5.42 17.76
CA ASN A 74 -3.50 -6.19 18.75
C ASN A 74 -2.03 -6.32 18.34
N GLN A 75 -1.18 -6.74 19.29
CA GLN A 75 0.26 -6.90 19.06
C GLN A 75 0.56 -7.84 17.89
N GLN A 76 -0.13 -8.98 17.81
CA GLN A 76 0.10 -9.98 16.75
C GLN A 76 -0.15 -9.41 15.35
N SER A 77 -1.22 -8.65 15.18
CA SER A 77 -1.55 -7.97 13.92
C SER A 77 -0.53 -6.88 13.60
N CYS A 78 -0.08 -6.12 14.61
CA CYS A 78 0.97 -5.11 14.45
C CYS A 78 2.28 -5.75 13.95
N ASP A 79 2.72 -6.84 14.58
CA ASP A 79 3.93 -7.57 14.19
C ASP A 79 3.82 -8.16 12.77
N ASN A 80 2.64 -8.71 12.43
CA ASN A 80 2.37 -9.21 11.09
C ASN A 80 2.49 -8.10 10.04
N TYR A 81 1.90 -6.93 10.28
CA TYR A 81 2.00 -5.80 9.35
C TYR A 81 3.42 -5.24 9.28
N LYS A 82 4.16 -5.13 10.40
CA LYS A 82 5.58 -4.76 10.40
C LYS A 82 6.39 -5.69 9.50
N ASN A 83 6.18 -7.00 9.62
CA ASN A 83 6.90 -7.99 8.81
C ASN A 83 6.55 -7.89 7.32
N GLN A 84 5.29 -7.67 6.96
CA GLN A 84 4.90 -7.45 5.57
C GLN A 84 5.48 -6.13 5.02
N LEU A 85 5.41 -5.03 5.78
CA LEU A 85 5.91 -3.72 5.38
C LEU A 85 7.42 -3.71 5.14
N LYS A 86 8.21 -4.41 5.97
CA LYS A 86 9.65 -4.59 5.75
C LYS A 86 9.99 -5.21 4.39
N LEU A 87 9.10 -6.01 3.81
CA LEU A 87 9.32 -6.59 2.48
C LEU A 87 9.01 -5.62 1.33
N LEU A 88 8.43 -4.45 1.63
CA LEU A 88 7.89 -3.49 0.67
C LEU A 88 8.68 -2.18 0.63
N VAL A 89 9.48 -1.87 1.66
CA VAL A 89 10.22 -0.59 1.79
C VAL A 89 11.19 -0.34 0.63
N ASP A 90 11.80 -1.39 0.06
CA ASP A 90 12.76 -1.24 -1.05
C ASP A 90 12.12 -0.75 -2.35
N ASP A 91 10.79 -0.89 -2.50
CA ASP A 91 10.09 -0.42 -3.71
C ASP A 91 9.64 1.04 -3.62
N SER A 92 9.55 1.60 -2.42
CA SER A 92 8.93 2.91 -2.19
C SER A 92 9.33 3.51 -0.84
N GLU A 93 9.94 4.69 -0.88
CA GLU A 93 10.21 5.53 0.29
C GLU A 93 8.93 5.83 1.09
N ASP A 94 7.77 5.92 0.42
CA ASP A 94 6.48 6.16 1.09
C ASP A 94 6.08 5.00 2.04
N MET A 95 6.54 3.77 1.78
CA MET A 95 6.28 2.62 2.67
C MET A 95 7.16 2.63 3.92
N GLU A 96 8.36 3.23 3.85
CA GLU A 96 9.22 3.41 5.02
C GLU A 96 8.49 4.21 6.11
N TRP A 97 7.75 5.25 5.72
CA TRP A 97 6.92 6.03 6.63
C TRP A 97 5.82 5.21 7.29
N CYS A 98 5.21 4.26 6.56
CA CYS A 98 4.19 3.35 7.11
C CYS A 98 4.79 2.43 8.18
N LEU A 99 5.99 1.91 7.93
CA LEU A 99 6.71 1.09 8.90
C LEU A 99 7.14 1.91 10.12
N HIS A 100 7.64 3.12 9.92
CA HIS A 100 8.04 4.02 10.99
C HIS A 100 6.87 4.37 11.91
N PHE A 101 5.68 4.62 11.35
CA PHE A 101 4.46 4.85 12.11
C PHE A 101 4.15 3.70 13.09
N LEU A 102 4.28 2.44 12.64
CA LEU A 102 4.06 1.28 13.51
C LEU A 102 5.12 1.09 14.59
N ASN A 103 6.34 1.58 14.36
CA ASN A 103 7.43 1.46 15.35
C ASN A 103 7.33 2.50 16.46
N ILE A 104 6.71 3.66 16.20
CA ILE A 104 6.50 4.70 17.23
C ILE A 104 5.28 4.40 18.11
N HIS A 105 4.27 3.74 17.55
CA HIS A 105 2.97 3.54 18.19
C HIS A 105 2.76 2.11 18.73
N GLU A 106 3.84 1.46 19.15
CA GLU A 106 3.84 0.20 19.91
C GLU A 106 3.69 0.45 21.42
#